data_AF-A0A922ZDA2-F1
#
_entry.id   AF-A0A922ZDA2-F1
#
_cell.length_a   1.000
_cell.length_b   1.000
_cell.length_c   1.000
_cell.angle_alpha   90.00
_cell.angle_beta   90.00
_cell.angle_gamma   90.00
#
_symmetry.space_group_name_H-M   'P 1'
#
loop_
_entity.id
_entity.type
_entity.pdbx_description
1 polymer ?
#
loop_
_entity_poly.entity_id
_entity_poly.type
_entity_poly.pdbx_seq_one_letter_code
_entity_poly.pdbx_strand_id
1 'polypeptide(L)'
;MVMSHVPVMAREVMDILPLRPGATAVDGTLGLAGHGKMMCERIAPGGLFVGLDWDDEMLSEAKSRLVDVKGVEVRLFRTDYRSLRSKLDLACSEAGRVPEADAVLLDLGLNNAQIEDGDRGISFRQEGDLDMRMDRSKGEPASAVLNRISPIELEKALWNFGDERWAKRIAQVVVDRRKNHPLRTTEDLVDCVLAAVPAAKRDKRIHPATRTFQAVRILVNGELDELDEALSDAGRCLAPGGVMVILSYHSGEDRAAKAAIRDLVNGGGFEAIYKKPLRPQADEIAVNGKARSAIMRAVRRIKDETTL
;
A
#
# COMPACT_ATOMS: atom_id res chain seq x y z
N MET A 1 -14.34 -7.53 -22.73
CA MET A 1 -14.16 -6.09 -22.43
C MET A 1 -13.09 -6.00 -21.37
N VAL A 2 -11.93 -5.42 -21.68
CA VAL A 2 -10.91 -5.13 -20.66
C VAL A 2 -11.53 -4.10 -19.73
N MET A 3 -11.85 -4.50 -18.49
CA MET A 3 -12.21 -3.53 -17.46
C MET A 3 -11.02 -2.58 -17.33
N SER A 4 -11.16 -1.34 -17.78
CA SER A 4 -10.17 -0.30 -17.53
C SER A 4 -9.99 -0.22 -16.02
N HIS A 5 -8.78 -0.48 -15.54
CA HIS A 5 -8.43 -0.36 -14.13
C HIS A 5 -8.55 1.12 -13.74
N VAL A 6 -9.69 1.50 -13.16
CA VAL A 6 -9.91 2.85 -12.63
C VAL A 6 -9.11 2.96 -11.33
N PRO A 7 -8.16 3.90 -11.22
CA PRO A 7 -7.39 4.09 -10.00
C PRO A 7 -8.30 4.50 -8.83
N VAL A 8 -7.98 4.05 -7.62
CA VAL A 8 -8.81 4.25 -6.44
C VAL A 8 -8.75 5.73 -6.03
N MET A 9 -9.91 6.34 -5.77
CA MET A 9 -10.04 7.75 -5.39
C MET A 9 -9.32 8.71 -6.35
N ALA A 10 -9.25 8.36 -7.64
CA ALA A 10 -8.47 9.09 -8.65
C ALA A 10 -8.82 10.59 -8.68
N ARG A 11 -10.11 10.93 -8.55
CA ARG A 11 -10.55 12.32 -8.51
C ARG A 11 -10.01 13.04 -7.29
N GLU A 12 -10.26 12.50 -6.10
CA GLU A 12 -9.85 13.09 -4.83
C GLU A 12 -8.33 13.27 -4.74
N VAL A 13 -7.56 12.31 -5.25
CA VAL A 13 -6.09 12.40 -5.30
C VAL A 13 -5.67 13.53 -6.25
N MET A 14 -6.20 13.56 -7.47
CA MET A 14 -5.81 14.57 -8.48
C MET A 14 -6.26 15.99 -8.12
N ASP A 15 -7.36 16.15 -7.38
CA ASP A 15 -7.90 17.45 -6.98
C ASP A 15 -7.03 18.17 -5.94
N ILE A 16 -6.23 17.44 -5.15
CA ILE A 16 -5.41 18.04 -4.08
C ILE A 16 -3.91 18.07 -4.35
N LEU A 17 -3.40 17.19 -5.21
CA LEU A 17 -2.00 17.23 -5.60
C LEU A 17 -1.75 18.50 -6.45
N PRO A 18 -0.71 19.29 -6.16
CA PRO A 18 -0.43 20.56 -6.86
C PRO A 18 0.26 20.30 -8.22
N LEU A 19 -0.38 19.47 -9.05
CA LEU A 19 0.07 19.06 -10.37
C LEU A 19 -0.14 20.22 -11.35
N ARG A 20 0.95 20.69 -11.92
CA ARG A 20 0.99 21.78 -12.89
C ARG A 20 2.17 21.60 -13.85
N PRO A 21 2.14 22.18 -15.06
CA PRO A 21 3.27 22.17 -15.97
C PRO A 21 4.58 22.52 -15.25
N GLY A 22 5.61 21.71 -15.44
CA GLY A 22 6.92 21.92 -14.82
C GLY A 22 7.13 21.28 -13.45
N ALA A 23 6.07 20.79 -12.79
CA ALA A 23 6.15 20.22 -11.44
C ALA A 23 6.93 18.90 -11.39
N THR A 24 7.49 18.59 -10.23
CA THR A 24 8.08 17.29 -9.90
C THR A 24 7.05 16.44 -9.16
N ALA A 25 6.67 15.30 -9.72
CA ALA A 25 5.67 14.40 -9.15
C ALA A 25 6.24 12.99 -8.93
N VAL A 26 5.90 12.39 -7.80
CA VAL A 26 6.36 11.05 -7.41
C VAL A 26 5.16 10.13 -7.17
N ASP A 27 5.19 8.95 -7.78
CA ASP A 27 4.31 7.83 -7.47
C ASP A 27 5.17 6.70 -6.88
N GLY A 28 5.12 6.52 -5.56
CA GLY A 28 5.97 5.56 -4.85
C GLY A 28 5.44 4.12 -4.88
N THR A 29 4.32 3.89 -5.55
CA THR A 29 3.60 2.61 -5.64
C THR A 29 2.96 2.52 -7.03
N LEU A 30 3.80 2.63 -8.06
CA LEU A 30 3.38 2.94 -9.42
C LEU A 30 2.37 1.94 -9.99
N GLY A 31 2.54 0.65 -9.70
CA GLY A 31 1.74 -0.44 -10.24
C GLY A 31 1.61 -0.32 -11.76
N LEU A 32 0.37 -0.36 -12.26
CA LEU A 32 0.05 -0.23 -13.68
C LEU A 32 0.02 1.23 -14.18
N ALA A 33 0.65 2.16 -13.46
CA ALA A 33 0.71 3.61 -13.76
C ALA A 33 -0.65 4.29 -13.98
N GLY A 34 -1.69 3.83 -13.29
CA GLY A 34 -3.03 4.43 -13.39
C GLY A 34 -3.05 5.89 -12.92
N HIS A 35 -2.63 6.13 -11.67
CA HIS A 35 -2.42 7.48 -11.15
C HIS A 35 -1.23 8.17 -11.81
N GLY A 36 -0.10 7.45 -11.97
CA GLY A 36 1.09 7.98 -12.64
C GLY A 36 0.82 8.62 -14.00
N LYS A 37 0.01 7.99 -14.87
CA LYS A 37 -0.37 8.58 -16.15
C LYS A 37 -1.14 9.90 -15.99
N MET A 38 -2.12 9.92 -15.08
CA MET A 38 -2.89 11.14 -14.78
C MET A 38 -2.02 12.27 -14.20
N MET A 39 -0.97 11.92 -13.46
CA MET A 39 0.02 12.86 -12.93
C MET A 39 0.89 13.40 -14.06
N CYS A 40 1.46 12.53 -14.90
CA CYS A 40 2.25 12.92 -16.07
C CYS A 40 1.48 13.90 -16.97
N GLU A 41 0.22 13.59 -17.30
CA GLU A 41 -0.61 14.46 -18.16
C GLU A 41 -0.79 15.88 -17.60
N ARG A 42 -0.84 16.05 -16.27
CA ARG A 42 -1.02 17.36 -15.60
C ARG A 42 0.28 18.13 -15.38
N ILE A 43 1.41 17.44 -15.28
CA ILE A 43 2.73 18.09 -15.13
C ILE A 43 3.40 18.40 -16.48
N ALA A 44 2.82 17.92 -17.57
CA ALA A 44 3.21 18.30 -18.91
C ALA A 44 2.79 19.75 -19.23
N PRO A 45 3.58 20.49 -20.04
CA PRO A 45 4.96 20.20 -20.44
C PRO A 45 5.96 20.57 -19.34
N GLY A 46 7.17 20.00 -19.44
CA GLY A 46 8.33 20.34 -18.63
C GLY A 46 8.34 19.71 -17.24
N GLY A 47 7.43 18.79 -16.90
CA GLY A 47 7.42 18.11 -15.61
C GLY A 47 8.44 16.98 -15.50
N LEU A 48 8.78 16.61 -14.26
CA LEU A 48 9.54 15.40 -13.93
C LEU A 48 8.63 14.43 -13.18
N PHE A 49 8.49 13.22 -13.69
CA PHE A 49 7.77 12.14 -13.02
C PHE A 49 8.74 11.06 -12.54
N VAL A 50 8.67 10.72 -11.26
CA VAL A 50 9.42 9.62 -10.64
C VAL A 50 8.47 8.52 -10.21
N GLY A 51 8.61 7.33 -10.78
CA GLY A 51 7.80 6.16 -10.44
C GLY A 51 8.62 5.07 -9.77
N LEU A 52 8.13 4.54 -8.65
CA LEU A 52 8.77 3.44 -7.91
C LEU A 52 7.83 2.24 -7.87
N ASP A 53 8.36 1.06 -8.18
CA ASP A 53 7.68 -0.21 -7.91
C ASP A 53 8.73 -1.31 -7.71
N TRP A 54 8.47 -2.27 -6.85
CA TRP A 54 9.40 -3.39 -6.63
C TRP A 54 9.24 -4.48 -7.71
N ASP A 55 8.08 -4.51 -8.38
CA ASP A 55 7.68 -5.51 -9.35
C ASP A 55 8.13 -5.11 -10.77
N ASP A 56 9.01 -5.92 -11.36
CA ASP A 56 9.63 -5.67 -12.67
C ASP A 56 8.61 -5.73 -13.82
N GLU A 57 7.58 -6.58 -13.68
CA GLU A 57 6.49 -6.69 -14.65
C GLU A 57 5.63 -5.43 -14.61
N MET A 58 5.36 -4.89 -13.42
CA MET A 58 4.61 -3.65 -13.26
C MET A 58 5.35 -2.47 -13.82
N LEU A 59 6.66 -2.36 -13.59
CA LEU A 59 7.46 -1.29 -14.20
C LEU A 59 7.48 -1.36 -15.72
N SER A 60 7.54 -2.57 -16.29
CA SER A 60 7.53 -2.77 -17.74
C SER A 60 6.20 -2.31 -18.36
N GLU A 61 5.07 -2.66 -17.74
CA GLU A 61 3.74 -2.23 -18.16
C GLU A 61 3.48 -0.74 -17.89
N ALA A 62 3.96 -0.20 -16.77
CA ALA A 62 3.91 1.23 -16.48
C ALA A 62 4.67 2.03 -17.56
N LYS A 63 5.87 1.58 -17.93
CA LYS A 63 6.68 2.21 -18.98
C LYS A 63 5.95 2.24 -20.32
N SER A 64 5.26 1.16 -20.69
CA SER A 64 4.48 1.09 -21.94
C SER A 64 3.32 2.09 -21.94
N ARG A 65 2.66 2.30 -20.80
CA ARG A 65 1.53 3.23 -20.65
C ARG A 65 1.92 4.70 -20.60
N LEU A 66 3.12 4.99 -20.10
CA LEU A 66 3.63 6.35 -19.94
C LEU A 66 4.33 6.87 -21.21
N VAL A 67 4.70 6.01 -22.17
CA VAL A 67 5.43 6.39 -23.39
C VAL A 67 4.69 7.41 -24.27
N ASP A 68 3.36 7.42 -24.19
CA ASP A 68 2.50 8.31 -24.97
C ASP A 68 2.40 9.72 -24.37
N VAL A 69 2.74 9.89 -23.08
CA VAL A 69 2.70 11.21 -22.45
C VAL A 69 3.94 12.01 -22.85
N LYS A 70 3.76 13.00 -23.74
CA LYS A 70 4.84 13.85 -24.25
C LYS A 70 5.09 15.04 -23.33
N GLY A 71 6.31 15.57 -23.38
CA GLY A 71 6.68 16.77 -22.62
C GLY A 71 6.89 16.52 -21.13
N VAL A 72 7.09 15.27 -20.71
CA VAL A 72 7.42 14.90 -19.32
C VAL A 72 8.65 14.04 -19.34
N GLU A 73 9.57 14.32 -18.43
CA GLU A 73 10.71 13.47 -18.18
C GLU A 73 10.28 12.37 -17.18
N VAL A 74 10.38 11.11 -17.57
CA VAL A 74 9.95 9.96 -16.76
C VAL A 74 11.17 9.19 -16.27
N ARG A 75 11.25 8.94 -14.96
CA ARG A 75 12.28 8.10 -14.32
C ARG A 75 11.59 7.01 -13.51
N LEU A 76 11.86 5.75 -13.85
CA LEU A 76 11.28 4.58 -13.20
C LEU A 76 12.38 3.79 -12.49
N PHE A 77 12.15 3.39 -11.24
CA PHE A 77 13.12 2.66 -10.44
C PHE A 77 12.52 1.40 -9.83
N ARG A 78 13.24 0.28 -9.95
CA ARG A 78 12.88 -0.98 -9.31
C ARG A 78 13.25 -0.99 -7.84
N THR A 79 12.36 -0.45 -7.01
CA THR A 79 12.54 -0.30 -5.57
C THR A 79 11.20 0.00 -4.89
N ASP A 80 11.18 -0.03 -3.56
CA ASP A 80 10.00 0.37 -2.79
C ASP A 80 10.04 1.86 -2.40
N TYR A 81 8.93 2.33 -1.83
CA TYR A 81 8.80 3.71 -1.36
C TYR A 81 9.77 4.06 -0.22
N ARG A 82 10.40 3.11 0.47
CA ARG A 82 11.41 3.40 1.51
C ARG A 82 12.67 4.02 0.89
N SER A 83 12.94 3.72 -0.37
CA SER A 83 14.04 4.33 -1.13
C SER A 83 13.67 5.66 -1.80
N LEU A 84 12.46 6.19 -1.59
CA LEU A 84 11.93 7.35 -2.32
C LEU A 84 12.87 8.55 -2.30
N ARG A 85 13.38 8.92 -1.12
CA ARG A 85 14.32 10.05 -0.98
C ARG A 85 15.53 9.91 -1.91
N SER A 86 16.22 8.78 -1.80
CA SER A 86 17.42 8.52 -2.60
C SER A 86 17.16 8.54 -4.12
N LYS A 87 15.97 8.09 -4.55
CA LYS A 87 15.61 8.03 -5.98
C LYS A 87 15.13 9.38 -6.50
N LEU A 88 14.45 10.16 -5.68
CA LEU A 88 14.13 11.55 -5.99
C LEU A 88 15.42 12.36 -6.13
N ASP A 89 16.37 12.22 -5.20
CA ASP A 89 17.66 12.91 -5.26
C ASP A 89 18.40 12.60 -6.57
N LEU A 90 18.48 11.32 -6.94
CA LEU A 90 19.10 10.87 -8.18
C LEU A 90 18.38 11.45 -9.41
N ALA A 91 17.06 11.31 -9.49
CA ALA A 91 16.27 11.78 -10.63
C ALA A 91 16.35 13.29 -10.81
N CYS A 92 16.25 14.05 -9.71
CA CYS A 92 16.37 15.50 -9.75
C CYS A 92 17.78 15.94 -10.15
N SER A 93 18.82 15.30 -9.63
CA SER A 93 20.22 15.58 -10.03
C SER A 93 20.42 15.39 -11.54
N GLU A 94 19.96 14.26 -12.10
CA GLU A 94 20.04 13.98 -13.52
C GLU A 94 19.23 14.97 -14.38
N ALA A 95 18.11 15.46 -13.85
CA ALA A 95 17.24 16.42 -14.53
C ALA A 95 17.63 17.89 -14.28
N GLY A 96 18.69 18.16 -13.49
CA GLY A 96 19.13 19.52 -13.14
C GLY A 96 18.12 20.28 -12.26
N ARG A 97 17.45 19.60 -11.33
CA ARG A 97 16.40 20.11 -10.46
C ARG A 97 16.77 20.04 -8.99
N VAL A 98 16.08 20.85 -8.17
CA VAL A 98 16.11 20.72 -6.71
C VAL A 98 15.47 19.38 -6.33
N PRO A 99 16.06 18.60 -5.39
CA PRO A 99 15.57 17.30 -4.97
C PRO A 99 14.35 17.40 -4.04
N GLU A 100 13.30 18.06 -4.51
CA GLU A 100 12.02 18.21 -3.81
C GLU A 100 10.86 17.87 -4.77
N ALA A 101 9.79 17.33 -4.20
CA ALA A 101 8.59 16.94 -4.95
C ALA A 101 7.42 17.90 -4.67
N ASP A 102 6.75 18.37 -5.71
CA ASP A 102 5.48 19.09 -5.58
C ASP A 102 4.35 18.14 -5.16
N ALA A 103 4.36 16.92 -5.68
CA ALA A 103 3.31 15.94 -5.48
C ALA A 103 3.92 14.56 -5.16
N VAL A 104 3.45 13.91 -4.10
CA VAL A 104 3.80 12.52 -3.77
C VAL A 104 2.52 11.71 -3.58
N LEU A 105 2.41 10.57 -4.25
CA LEU A 105 1.36 9.58 -4.03
C LEU A 105 1.97 8.27 -3.52
N LEU A 106 1.36 7.73 -2.48
CA LEU A 106 1.64 6.40 -1.94
C LEU A 106 0.32 5.63 -1.79
N ASP A 107 0.10 4.68 -2.68
CA ASP A 107 -1.03 3.76 -2.75
C ASP A 107 -0.61 2.39 -2.20
N LEU A 108 -0.72 2.21 -0.87
CA LEU A 108 -0.08 1.10 -0.14
C LEU A 108 -0.66 -0.29 -0.41
N GLY A 109 -1.75 -0.36 -1.19
CA GLY A 109 -2.44 -1.60 -1.48
C GLY A 109 -1.60 -2.59 -2.27
N LEU A 110 -1.90 -3.87 -2.12
CA LEU A 110 -1.33 -4.88 -3.01
C LEU A 110 -1.87 -4.76 -4.43
N ASN A 111 -1.00 -5.07 -5.38
CA ASN A 111 -1.43 -5.28 -6.75
C ASN A 111 -2.28 -6.56 -6.87
N ASN A 112 -3.35 -6.50 -7.66
CA ASN A 112 -4.26 -7.61 -7.89
C ASN A 112 -3.59 -8.82 -8.54
N ALA A 113 -2.61 -8.60 -9.43
CA ALA A 113 -1.84 -9.68 -10.04
C ALA A 113 -1.16 -10.57 -8.98
N GLN A 114 -0.71 -9.97 -7.88
CA GLN A 114 -0.05 -10.67 -6.77
C GLN A 114 -1.04 -11.46 -5.89
N ILE A 115 -2.32 -11.05 -5.84
CA ILE A 115 -3.38 -11.76 -5.10
C ILE A 115 -3.96 -12.91 -5.93
N GLU A 116 -3.94 -12.80 -7.27
CA GLU A 116 -4.55 -13.77 -8.18
C GLU A 116 -3.61 -14.92 -8.57
N ASP A 117 -2.32 -14.81 -8.28
CA ASP A 117 -1.36 -15.92 -8.43
C ASP A 117 -1.59 -16.99 -7.35
N GLY A 118 -2.25 -18.09 -7.75
CA GLY A 118 -2.57 -19.23 -6.89
C GLY A 118 -1.34 -19.93 -6.32
N ASP A 119 -0.20 -19.90 -7.03
CA ASP A 119 1.02 -20.63 -6.65
C ASP A 119 1.74 -19.98 -5.45
N ARG A 120 1.36 -18.74 -5.09
CA ARG A 120 1.96 -18.00 -3.98
C ARG A 120 1.25 -18.20 -2.65
N GLY A 121 0.05 -18.78 -2.65
CA GLY A 121 -0.76 -18.98 -1.45
C GLY A 121 -1.15 -17.69 -0.72
N ILE A 122 -1.09 -16.53 -1.39
CA ILE A 122 -1.47 -15.22 -0.84
C ILE A 122 -3.00 -15.14 -0.65
N SER A 123 -3.74 -15.89 -1.47
CA SER A 123 -5.20 -15.97 -1.48
C SER A 123 -5.65 -17.41 -1.18
N PHE A 124 -6.84 -17.54 -0.61
CA PHE A 124 -7.52 -18.83 -0.39
C PHE A 124 -8.59 -19.12 -1.45
N ARG A 125 -8.61 -18.37 -2.56
CA ARG A 125 -9.56 -18.63 -3.66
C ARG A 125 -9.23 -19.91 -4.43
N GLN A 126 -7.95 -20.29 -4.43
CA GLN A 126 -7.45 -21.54 -4.98
C GLN A 126 -6.62 -22.21 -3.88
N GLU A 127 -6.68 -23.52 -3.81
CA GLU A 127 -5.80 -24.30 -2.94
C GLU A 127 -4.36 -24.18 -3.45
N GLY A 128 -3.42 -24.00 -2.53
CA GLY A 128 -1.99 -23.93 -2.83
C GLY A 128 -1.15 -24.00 -1.57
N ASP A 129 0.18 -24.02 -1.75
CA ASP A 129 1.13 -24.00 -0.64
C ASP A 129 0.94 -22.74 0.22
N LEU A 130 0.98 -22.90 1.54
CA LEU A 130 0.89 -21.79 2.49
C LEU A 130 2.25 -21.06 2.56
N ASP A 131 2.57 -20.29 1.52
CA ASP A 131 3.83 -19.54 1.36
C ASP A 131 3.66 -18.06 1.76
N MET A 132 2.80 -17.29 1.07
CA MET A 132 2.51 -15.87 1.31
C MET A 132 3.69 -14.89 1.20
N ARG A 133 4.91 -15.32 0.84
CA ARG A 133 6.05 -14.39 0.67
C ARG A 133 5.94 -13.56 -0.61
N MET A 134 6.18 -12.26 -0.46
CA MET A 134 6.31 -11.31 -1.56
C MET A 134 7.64 -11.48 -2.32
N ASP A 135 8.71 -11.81 -1.59
CA ASP A 135 10.01 -12.20 -2.14
C ASP A 135 10.34 -13.63 -1.67
N ARG A 136 10.16 -14.62 -2.55
CA ARG A 136 10.42 -16.04 -2.21
C ARG A 136 11.91 -16.34 -1.99
N SER A 137 12.81 -15.43 -2.33
CA SER A 137 14.26 -15.58 -2.11
C SER A 137 14.69 -15.27 -0.67
N LYS A 138 13.80 -14.69 0.15
CA LYS A 138 14.08 -14.27 1.52
C LYS A 138 13.00 -14.76 2.49
N GLY A 139 13.31 -14.73 3.79
CA GLY A 139 12.37 -15.06 4.85
C GLY A 139 11.88 -16.51 4.84
N GLU A 140 10.89 -16.79 5.68
CA GLU A 140 10.27 -18.11 5.81
C GLU A 140 8.81 -18.07 5.31
N PRO A 141 8.31 -19.15 4.69
CA PRO A 141 6.91 -19.22 4.26
C PRO A 141 5.95 -19.19 5.47
N ALA A 142 4.71 -18.76 5.23
CA ALA A 142 3.63 -18.70 6.22
C ALA A 142 3.43 -20.03 6.97
N SER A 143 3.54 -21.16 6.28
CA SER A 143 3.51 -22.50 6.88
C SER A 143 4.58 -22.66 7.96
N ALA A 144 5.84 -22.29 7.69
CA ALA A 144 6.92 -22.39 8.66
C ALA A 144 6.67 -21.46 9.85
N VAL A 145 6.29 -20.21 9.60
CA VAL A 145 5.97 -19.21 10.65
C VAL A 145 4.82 -19.72 11.54
N LEU A 146 3.70 -20.12 10.95
CA LEU A 146 2.52 -20.58 11.67
C LEU A 146 2.73 -21.90 12.42
N ASN A 147 3.65 -22.75 11.97
CA ASN A 147 3.97 -23.99 12.67
C ASN A 147 4.90 -23.78 13.88
N ARG A 148 5.58 -22.63 14.01
CA ARG A 148 6.50 -22.35 15.15
C ARG A 148 6.07 -21.21 16.08
N ILE A 149 5.36 -20.20 15.58
CA ILE A 149 5.01 -18.97 16.33
C ILE A 149 4.26 -19.28 17.63
N SER A 150 4.47 -18.51 18.69
CA SER A 150 3.70 -18.71 19.93
C SER A 150 2.23 -18.32 19.75
N PRO A 151 1.28 -18.90 20.52
CA PRO A 151 -0.12 -18.51 20.46
C PRO A 151 -0.34 -17.02 20.77
N ILE A 152 0.45 -16.45 21.67
CA ILE A 152 0.35 -15.04 22.07
C ILE A 152 0.81 -14.12 20.92
N GLU A 153 1.90 -14.44 20.25
CA GLU A 153 2.37 -13.66 19.09
C GLU A 153 1.41 -13.77 17.92
N LEU A 154 0.86 -14.96 17.65
CA LEU A 154 -0.13 -15.15 16.61
C LEU A 154 -1.42 -14.39 16.92
N GLU A 155 -1.92 -14.44 18.16
CA GLU A 155 -3.06 -13.63 18.60
C GLU A 155 -2.82 -12.13 18.37
N LYS A 156 -1.64 -11.63 18.77
CA LYS A 156 -1.26 -10.23 18.56
C LYS A 156 -1.22 -9.87 17.07
N ALA A 157 -0.64 -10.71 16.22
CA ALA A 157 -0.59 -10.48 14.78
C ALA A 157 -1.99 -10.43 14.17
N LEU A 158 -2.85 -11.42 14.49
CA LEU A 158 -4.24 -11.47 14.03
C LEU A 158 -5.04 -10.23 14.45
N TRP A 159 -4.84 -9.77 15.68
CA TRP A 159 -5.50 -8.58 16.20
C TRP A 159 -4.97 -7.30 15.53
N ASN A 160 -3.65 -7.11 15.52
CA ASN A 160 -3.03 -5.85 15.09
C ASN A 160 -3.08 -5.65 13.57
N PHE A 161 -2.96 -6.74 12.81
CA PHE A 161 -2.79 -6.67 11.36
C PHE A 161 -4.06 -7.01 10.58
N GLY A 162 -4.98 -7.80 11.16
CA GLY A 162 -6.21 -8.24 10.49
C GLY A 162 -7.51 -7.67 11.08
N ASP A 163 -7.46 -6.91 12.19
CA ASP A 163 -8.65 -6.54 12.96
C ASP A 163 -9.54 -7.77 13.29
N GLU A 164 -8.92 -8.91 13.58
CA GLU A 164 -9.61 -10.19 13.77
C GLU A 164 -10.18 -10.31 15.19
N ARG A 165 -11.50 -10.26 15.31
CA ARG A 165 -12.20 -10.34 16.61
C ARG A 165 -12.06 -11.69 17.29
N TRP A 166 -11.82 -12.73 16.51
CA TRP A 166 -11.61 -14.09 16.98
C TRP A 166 -10.12 -14.44 17.10
N ALA A 167 -9.22 -13.45 17.09
CA ALA A 167 -7.76 -13.63 17.10
C ALA A 167 -7.29 -14.68 18.11
N LYS A 168 -7.69 -14.54 19.38
CA LYS A 168 -7.35 -15.49 20.45
C LYS A 168 -7.78 -16.93 20.14
N ARG A 169 -9.01 -17.11 19.65
CA ARG A 169 -9.57 -18.44 19.37
C ARG A 169 -8.93 -19.06 18.13
N ILE A 170 -8.71 -18.26 17.08
CA ILE A 170 -8.01 -18.72 15.86
C ILE A 170 -6.59 -19.14 16.21
N ALA A 171 -5.85 -18.33 16.97
CA ALA A 171 -4.50 -18.67 17.41
C ALA A 171 -4.46 -20.00 18.18
N GLN A 172 -5.42 -20.21 19.09
CA GLN A 172 -5.53 -21.48 19.82
C GLN A 172 -5.78 -22.66 18.88
N VAL A 173 -6.74 -22.55 17.95
CA VAL A 173 -7.05 -23.61 16.99
C VAL A 173 -5.85 -23.94 16.10
N VAL A 174 -5.13 -22.94 15.61
CA VAL A 174 -3.91 -23.13 14.80
C VAL A 174 -2.85 -23.91 15.59
N VAL A 175 -2.58 -23.49 16.83
CA VAL A 175 -1.57 -24.13 17.69
C VAL A 175 -1.98 -25.55 18.10
N ASP A 176 -3.28 -25.82 18.28
CA ASP A 176 -3.77 -27.16 18.59
C ASP A 176 -3.73 -28.08 17.36
N ARG A 177 -4.14 -27.60 16.18
CA ARG A 177 -4.06 -28.36 14.92
C ARG A 177 -2.63 -28.80 14.63
N ARG A 178 -1.67 -27.87 14.67
CA ARG A 178 -0.27 -28.13 14.25
C ARG A 178 0.46 -29.18 15.10
N LYS A 179 -0.04 -29.52 16.29
CA LYS A 179 0.53 -30.59 17.14
C LYS A 179 0.49 -31.96 16.45
N ASN A 180 -0.58 -32.23 15.70
CA ASN A 180 -0.79 -33.52 15.03
C ASN A 180 -0.77 -33.38 13.49
N HIS A 181 -1.20 -32.22 12.98
CA HIS A 181 -1.32 -31.95 11.55
C HIS A 181 -0.72 -30.56 11.24
N PRO A 182 0.59 -30.48 10.95
CA PRO A 182 1.23 -29.23 10.56
C PRO A 182 0.51 -28.55 9.38
N LEU A 183 0.41 -27.23 9.41
CA LEU A 183 -0.20 -26.46 8.32
C LEU A 183 0.74 -26.44 7.12
N ARG A 184 0.24 -26.81 5.94
CA ARG A 184 0.96 -26.88 4.66
C ARG A 184 0.27 -26.09 3.57
N THR A 185 -1.06 -26.10 3.52
CA THR A 185 -1.84 -25.48 2.44
C THR A 185 -2.67 -24.28 2.93
N THR A 186 -3.14 -23.48 2.00
CA THR A 186 -4.10 -22.39 2.28
C THR A 186 -5.39 -22.93 2.91
N GLU A 187 -5.87 -24.08 2.49
CA GLU A 187 -7.04 -24.75 3.08
C GLU A 187 -6.83 -25.12 4.55
N ASP A 188 -5.62 -25.55 4.94
CA ASP A 188 -5.32 -25.83 6.33
C ASP A 188 -5.55 -24.61 7.24
N LEU A 189 -5.21 -23.41 6.75
CA LEU A 189 -5.46 -22.18 7.49
C LEU A 189 -6.94 -21.79 7.47
N VAL A 190 -7.63 -21.97 6.34
CA VAL A 190 -9.08 -21.70 6.22
C VAL A 190 -9.87 -22.55 7.23
N ASP A 191 -9.59 -23.85 7.30
CA ASP A 191 -10.24 -24.77 8.23
C ASP A 191 -10.06 -24.35 9.70
N CYS A 192 -8.84 -23.91 10.07
CA CYS A 192 -8.58 -23.37 11.39
C CYS A 192 -9.51 -22.19 11.70
N VAL A 193 -9.66 -21.27 10.74
CA VAL A 193 -10.53 -20.10 10.90
C VAL A 193 -11.99 -20.51 10.99
N LEU A 194 -12.45 -21.41 10.13
CA LEU A 194 -13.85 -21.86 10.11
C LEU A 194 -14.24 -22.63 11.39
N ALA A 195 -13.32 -23.38 11.99
CA ALA A 195 -13.49 -24.05 13.27
C ALA A 195 -13.49 -23.06 14.46
N ALA A 196 -12.74 -21.96 14.35
CA ALA A 196 -12.69 -20.93 15.36
C ALA A 196 -13.90 -19.97 15.32
N VAL A 197 -14.39 -19.62 14.13
CA VAL A 197 -15.43 -18.59 13.94
C VAL A 197 -16.82 -19.23 13.75
N PRO A 198 -17.74 -19.08 14.74
CA PRO A 198 -19.08 -19.65 14.65
C PRO A 198 -19.86 -19.14 13.45
N ALA A 199 -20.57 -20.01 12.74
CA ALA A 199 -21.30 -19.67 11.52
C ALA A 199 -22.23 -18.46 11.67
N ALA A 200 -22.95 -18.37 12.79
CA ALA A 200 -23.86 -17.28 13.11
C ALA A 200 -23.18 -15.91 13.36
N LYS A 201 -21.85 -15.88 13.54
CA LYS A 201 -21.06 -14.67 13.84
C LYS A 201 -20.13 -14.26 12.69
N ARG A 202 -20.18 -14.96 11.55
CA ARG A 202 -19.38 -14.64 10.36
C ARG A 202 -19.87 -13.33 9.72
N ASP A 203 -18.95 -12.50 9.23
CA ASP A 203 -19.31 -11.32 8.43
C ASP A 203 -19.97 -11.79 7.13
N LYS A 204 -21.08 -11.16 6.74
CA LYS A 204 -21.81 -11.53 5.51
C LYS A 204 -21.16 -10.97 4.25
N ARG A 205 -20.26 -10.00 4.38
CA ARG A 205 -19.68 -9.24 3.26
C ARG A 205 -18.33 -9.78 2.80
N ILE A 206 -17.60 -10.46 3.69
CA ILE A 206 -16.27 -11.00 3.43
C ILE A 206 -16.19 -12.43 3.94
N HIS A 207 -15.32 -13.25 3.33
CA HIS A 207 -15.07 -14.60 3.81
C HIS A 207 -14.42 -14.55 5.21
N PRO A 208 -14.73 -15.49 6.13
CA PRO A 208 -14.16 -15.49 7.48
C PRO A 208 -12.62 -15.49 7.51
N ALA A 209 -11.98 -16.16 6.55
CA ALA A 209 -10.53 -16.25 6.47
C ALA A 209 -9.83 -14.97 5.97
N THR A 210 -10.57 -14.00 5.40
CA THR A 210 -9.96 -12.80 4.78
C THR A 210 -9.05 -12.03 5.73
N ARG A 211 -9.48 -11.80 6.96
CA ARG A 211 -8.70 -11.05 7.97
C ARG A 211 -7.49 -11.82 8.47
N THR A 212 -7.64 -13.12 8.68
CA THR A 212 -6.54 -14.01 9.07
C THR A 212 -5.46 -14.05 7.99
N PHE A 213 -5.85 -14.22 6.72
CA PHE A 213 -4.90 -14.25 5.61
C PHE A 213 -4.15 -12.92 5.47
N GLN A 214 -4.87 -11.80 5.58
CA GLN A 214 -4.24 -10.49 5.62
C GLN A 214 -3.22 -10.37 6.76
N ALA A 215 -3.60 -10.74 7.98
CA ALA A 215 -2.71 -10.63 9.14
C ALA A 215 -1.45 -11.51 9.01
N VAL A 216 -1.59 -12.73 8.53
CA VAL A 216 -0.47 -13.65 8.32
C VAL A 216 0.45 -13.14 7.22
N ARG A 217 -0.11 -12.61 6.13
CA ARG A 217 0.67 -12.00 5.04
C ARG A 217 1.50 -10.82 5.54
N ILE A 218 0.88 -9.90 6.29
CA ILE A 218 1.57 -8.75 6.91
C ILE A 218 2.68 -9.24 7.84
N LEU A 219 2.40 -10.24 8.67
CA LEU A 219 3.38 -10.83 9.59
C LEU A 219 4.57 -11.46 8.85
N VAL A 220 4.33 -12.19 7.76
CA VAL A 220 5.38 -12.88 6.99
C VAL A 220 6.28 -11.91 6.25
N ASN A 221 5.71 -10.82 5.74
CA ASN A 221 6.41 -9.87 4.88
C ASN A 221 6.90 -8.61 5.62
N GLY A 222 6.60 -8.45 6.92
CA GLY A 222 6.94 -7.23 7.67
C GLY A 222 6.34 -5.98 7.03
N GLU A 223 5.13 -6.06 6.44
CA GLU A 223 4.58 -4.99 5.58
C GLU A 223 4.41 -3.66 6.32
N LEU A 224 4.22 -3.71 7.64
CA LEU A 224 4.05 -2.54 8.50
C LEU A 224 5.33 -2.12 9.21
N ASP A 225 6.41 -2.91 9.11
CA ASP A 225 7.67 -2.58 9.76
C ASP A 225 8.28 -1.34 9.08
N GLU A 226 8.58 -0.35 9.91
CA GLU A 226 9.14 0.96 9.53
C GLU A 226 8.28 1.77 8.54
N LEU A 227 6.99 1.42 8.43
CA LEU A 227 6.10 2.07 7.47
C LEU A 227 5.89 3.54 7.83
N ASP A 228 5.66 3.88 9.10
CA ASP A 228 5.47 5.26 9.51
C ASP A 228 6.73 6.12 9.39
N GLU A 229 7.92 5.58 9.65
CA GLU A 229 9.18 6.27 9.37
C GLU A 229 9.35 6.53 7.88
N ALA A 230 9.12 5.52 7.03
CA ALA A 230 9.23 5.66 5.57
C ALA A 230 8.23 6.69 5.01
N LEU A 231 6.99 6.69 5.51
CA LEU A 231 5.97 7.68 5.14
C LEU A 231 6.36 9.09 5.60
N SER A 232 6.95 9.22 6.79
CA SER A 232 7.44 10.51 7.29
C SER A 232 8.58 11.04 6.42
N ASP A 233 9.53 10.18 6.05
CA ASP A 233 10.66 10.54 5.21
C ASP A 233 10.25 10.94 3.78
N ALA A 234 9.24 10.27 3.23
CA ALA A 234 8.61 10.66 1.97
C ALA A 234 7.93 12.04 2.08
N GLY A 235 7.24 12.32 3.18
CA GLY A 235 6.67 13.65 3.44
C GLY A 235 7.74 14.75 3.53
N ARG A 236 8.91 14.45 4.12
CA ARG A 236 10.06 15.37 4.18
C ARG A 236 10.72 15.63 2.81
N CYS A 237 10.32 14.94 1.75
CA CYS A 237 10.78 15.23 0.38
C CYS A 237 9.91 16.27 -0.34
N LEU A 238 8.80 16.71 0.27
CA LEU A 238 7.92 17.71 -0.35
C LEU A 238 8.61 19.07 -0.46
N ALA A 239 8.44 19.75 -1.59
CA ALA A 239 8.74 21.17 -1.73
C ALA A 239 7.80 22.02 -0.85
N PRO A 240 8.15 23.27 -0.49
CA PRO A 240 7.20 24.18 0.16
C PRO A 240 5.89 24.32 -0.64
N GLY A 241 4.75 24.07 0.00
CA GLY A 241 3.43 24.00 -0.65
C GLY A 241 3.11 22.66 -1.34
N GLY A 242 4.05 21.73 -1.39
CA GLY A 242 3.87 20.39 -1.92
C GLY A 242 2.93 19.55 -1.07
N VAL A 243 2.31 18.54 -1.69
CA VAL A 243 1.31 17.66 -1.05
C VAL A 243 1.69 16.20 -1.22
N MET A 244 1.62 15.44 -0.13
CA MET A 244 1.66 13.99 -0.14
C MET A 244 0.27 13.43 0.15
N VAL A 245 -0.14 12.44 -0.65
CA VAL A 245 -1.36 11.66 -0.48
C VAL A 245 -0.99 10.22 -0.20
N ILE A 246 -1.63 9.65 0.82
CA ILE A 246 -1.47 8.25 1.22
C ILE A 246 -2.84 7.57 1.13
N LEU A 247 -2.94 6.54 0.30
CA LEU A 247 -4.08 5.62 0.25
C LEU A 247 -3.71 4.34 1.02
N SER A 248 -4.57 3.97 1.96
CA SER A 248 -4.44 2.76 2.77
C SER A 248 -5.71 1.93 2.72
N TYR A 249 -5.60 0.61 2.82
CA TYR A 249 -6.70 -0.35 2.62
C TYR A 249 -7.02 -1.16 3.86
N HIS A 250 -6.20 -1.04 4.92
CA HIS A 250 -6.49 -1.62 6.21
C HIS A 250 -6.04 -0.75 7.39
N SER A 251 -6.44 -1.14 8.60
CA SER A 251 -6.25 -0.33 9.80
C SER A 251 -4.77 -0.14 10.19
N GLY A 252 -3.92 -1.11 9.85
CA GLY A 252 -2.48 -1.06 10.09
C GLY A 252 -1.81 0.06 9.30
N GLU A 253 -2.00 0.07 7.98
CA GLU A 253 -1.53 1.13 7.09
C GLU A 253 -2.11 2.50 7.49
N ASP A 254 -3.43 2.59 7.76
CA ASP A 254 -4.04 3.87 8.17
C ASP A 254 -3.47 4.41 9.49
N ARG A 255 -3.11 3.49 10.41
CA ARG A 255 -2.47 3.85 11.68
C ARG A 255 -1.06 4.38 11.45
N ALA A 256 -0.27 3.72 10.59
CA ALA A 256 1.06 4.18 10.21
C ALA A 256 1.00 5.54 9.49
N ALA A 257 0.10 5.70 8.51
CA ALA A 257 -0.12 6.97 7.82
C ALA A 257 -0.55 8.09 8.77
N LYS A 258 -1.41 7.79 9.75
CA LYS A 258 -1.80 8.74 10.79
C LYS A 258 -0.64 9.11 11.72
N ALA A 259 0.22 8.15 12.07
CA ALA A 259 1.41 8.38 12.88
C ALA A 259 2.40 9.28 12.15
N ALA A 260 2.71 8.96 10.88
CA ALA A 260 3.62 9.73 10.03
C ALA A 260 3.15 11.19 9.84
N ILE A 261 1.87 11.41 9.52
CA ILE A 261 1.33 12.77 9.38
C ILE A 261 1.40 13.52 10.72
N ARG A 262 1.15 12.84 11.85
CA ARG A 262 1.27 13.46 13.16
C ARG A 262 2.72 13.85 13.46
N ASP A 263 3.68 12.98 13.14
CA ASP A 263 5.11 13.26 13.30
C ASP A 263 5.52 14.50 12.51
N LEU A 264 5.18 14.55 11.22
CA LEU A 264 5.42 15.70 10.34
C LEU A 264 4.81 17.00 10.88
N VAL A 265 3.54 16.97 11.29
CA VAL A 265 2.84 18.15 11.82
C VAL A 265 3.46 18.62 13.15
N ASN A 266 3.79 17.69 14.04
CA ASN A 266 4.40 18.02 15.34
C ASN A 266 5.84 18.52 15.21
N GLY A 267 6.58 18.05 14.19
CA GLY A 267 7.92 18.52 13.86
C GLY A 267 7.96 19.96 13.33
N GLY A 268 6.79 20.52 12.98
CA GLY A 268 6.66 21.86 12.39
C GLY A 268 6.87 21.85 10.88
N GLY A 269 6.30 22.85 10.19
CA GLY A 269 6.44 23.00 8.74
C GLY A 269 5.49 22.14 7.91
N PHE A 270 4.54 21.41 8.52
CA PHE A 270 3.52 20.63 7.82
C PHE A 270 2.13 20.85 8.40
N GLU A 271 1.10 20.73 7.56
CA GLU A 271 -0.30 20.73 7.95
C GLU A 271 -1.03 19.51 7.38
N ALA A 272 -1.88 18.87 8.20
CA ALA A 272 -2.78 17.84 7.70
C ALA A 272 -3.93 18.50 6.92
N ILE A 273 -4.12 18.09 5.66
CA ILE A 273 -5.17 18.68 4.79
C ILE A 273 -6.57 18.34 5.32
N TYR A 274 -6.74 17.14 5.89
CA TYR A 274 -8.01 16.69 6.44
C TYR A 274 -7.90 16.31 7.91
N LYS A 275 -8.83 16.82 8.73
CA LYS A 275 -8.95 16.41 10.15
C LYS A 275 -9.38 14.95 10.31
N LYS A 276 -10.20 14.45 9.36
CA LYS A 276 -10.64 13.06 9.27
C LYS A 276 -10.23 12.53 7.90
N PRO A 277 -9.80 11.26 7.77
CA PRO A 277 -9.47 10.72 6.47
C PRO A 277 -10.69 10.72 5.55
N LEU A 278 -10.46 10.85 4.25
CA LEU A 278 -11.50 10.68 3.23
C LEU A 278 -11.70 9.20 2.92
N ARG A 279 -12.90 8.89 2.43
CA ARG A 279 -13.33 7.57 1.97
C ARG A 279 -13.87 7.70 0.55
N PRO A 280 -13.78 6.65 -0.28
CA PRO A 280 -14.38 6.65 -1.61
C PRO A 280 -15.89 6.89 -1.54
N GLN A 281 -16.41 7.52 -2.58
CA GLN A 281 -17.82 7.79 -2.73
C GLN A 281 -18.60 6.53 -3.13
N ALA A 282 -19.92 6.53 -2.91
CA ALA A 282 -20.77 5.36 -3.14
C ALA A 282 -20.84 4.93 -4.61
N ASP A 283 -20.77 5.89 -5.53
CA ASP A 283 -20.70 5.66 -6.98
C ASP A 283 -19.38 5.01 -7.41
N GLU A 284 -18.24 5.45 -6.84
CA GLU A 284 -16.96 4.78 -7.07
C GLU A 284 -17.00 3.33 -6.57
N ILE A 285 -17.52 3.09 -5.36
CA ILE A 285 -17.59 1.73 -4.80
C ILE A 285 -18.48 0.81 -5.64
N ALA A 286 -19.52 1.35 -6.28
CA ALA A 286 -20.40 0.60 -7.17
C ALA A 286 -19.68 0.13 -8.45
N VAL A 287 -18.74 0.93 -8.98
CA VAL A 287 -17.98 0.63 -10.19
C VAL A 287 -16.68 -0.14 -9.88
N ASN A 288 -16.02 0.22 -8.79
CA ASN A 288 -14.77 -0.35 -8.30
C ASN A 288 -14.95 -0.83 -6.86
N GLY A 289 -15.43 -2.07 -6.70
CA GLY A 289 -15.61 -2.67 -5.38
C GLY A 289 -14.35 -2.74 -4.51
N LYS A 290 -13.15 -2.64 -5.13
CA LYS A 290 -11.85 -2.66 -4.43
C LYS A 290 -11.58 -1.35 -3.68
N ALA A 291 -12.14 -0.23 -4.16
CA ALA A 291 -12.04 1.06 -3.49
C ALA A 291 -12.66 1.05 -2.10
N ARG A 292 -13.65 0.19 -1.83
CA ARG A 292 -14.46 0.18 -0.59
C ARG A 292 -13.67 0.35 0.71
N SER A 293 -12.50 -0.29 0.81
CA SER A 293 -11.70 -0.27 2.04
C SER A 293 -10.74 0.91 2.13
N ALA A 294 -10.57 1.66 1.04
CA ALA A 294 -9.59 2.73 0.94
C ALA A 294 -9.85 3.86 1.95
N ILE A 295 -8.75 4.42 2.41
CA ILE A 295 -8.66 5.51 3.37
C ILE A 295 -7.61 6.46 2.85
N MET A 296 -8.03 7.67 2.50
CA MET A 296 -7.13 8.70 2.02
C MET A 296 -6.77 9.64 3.15
N ARG A 297 -5.47 9.82 3.37
CA ARG A 297 -4.90 10.89 4.18
C ARG A 297 -4.00 11.77 3.32
N ALA A 298 -3.86 13.03 3.70
CA ALA A 298 -2.98 13.94 3.00
C ALA A 298 -2.36 14.96 3.94
N VAL A 299 -1.13 15.34 3.62
CA VAL A 299 -0.34 16.34 4.34
C VAL A 299 0.29 17.30 3.34
N ARG A 300 0.39 18.57 3.72
CA ARG A 300 1.02 19.62 2.93
C ARG A 300 2.22 20.17 3.69
N ARG A 301 3.35 20.40 3.00
CA ARG A 301 4.45 21.21 3.55
C ARG A 301 4.06 22.68 3.49
N ILE A 302 4.11 23.38 4.61
CA ILE A 302 3.79 24.81 4.71
C ILE A 302 4.76 25.60 3.84
N LYS A 303 4.28 26.64 3.16
CA LYS A 303 5.15 27.54 2.41
C LYS A 303 5.95 28.38 3.39
N ASP A 304 7.25 28.55 3.16
CA ASP A 304 8.03 29.50 3.95
C ASP A 304 7.46 30.91 3.73
N GLU A 305 6.89 31.53 4.78
CA GLU A 305 6.41 32.91 4.74
C GLU A 305 7.59 33.89 4.80
N THR A 306 8.57 33.80 3.89
CA THR A 306 9.56 34.84 3.60
C THR A 306 10.31 34.44 2.33
N THR A 307 10.19 35.11 1.19
CA THR A 307 10.95 36.33 0.89
C THR A 307 10.23 37.07 -0.25
N LEU A 308 9.63 38.22 0.08
CA LEU A 308 9.33 39.30 -0.87
C LEU A 308 10.47 40.30 -0.82
#